data_AF-A0A962YUM5-F1
#
_entry.id   AF-A0A962YUM5-F1
#
_cell.length_a   1.000
_cell.length_b   1.000
_cell.length_c   1.000
_cell.angle_alpha   90.00
_cell.angle_beta   90.00
_cell.angle_gamma   90.00
#
_symmetry.space_group_name_H-M   'P 1'
#
loop_
_entity.id
_entity.type
_entity.pdbx_description
1 polymer ?
#
loop_
_entity_poly.entity_id
_entity_poly.type
_entity_poly.pdbx_seq_one_letter_code
_entity_poly.pdbx_strand_id
1 'polypeptide(L)'
;GGSNVILTGDFEGLVLHVRIPGRELLAEESDAWIVRAGAGENWHDFVRWTLEHGWPGLENLSLIPGTVGAAPIQNIGAYGLEMAERFQQLEAVDLETGATTTFDHAACRFGYRDSVFKREAAGRYLITNVTFRLPKHWQPEIRYAELARELEQRRMANPTARQISDAVMAIRSRKLPNPVCLGNAGSFFKNPVVDTTTFARLAARFPELPHYPQADGTMKLAAGWLIERCGWKGRDLGPVRAYEKQALVLVNRGGACGADVLRLAGAIQESVQATFGVELELEPVVL
;
A
#
# COMPACT_ATOMS: atom_id res chain seq x y z
N GLY A 1 -1.33 12.01 -7.88
CA GLY A 1 -1.01 10.65 -8.36
C GLY A 1 -2.23 9.89 -8.87
N GLY A 2 -3.32 9.79 -8.09
CA GLY A 2 -4.54 9.09 -8.52
C GLY A 2 -4.44 7.56 -8.54
N SER A 3 -3.42 6.98 -7.89
CA SER A 3 -3.12 5.54 -7.95
C SER A 3 -3.94 4.66 -7.00
N ASN A 4 -4.82 5.26 -6.19
CA ASN A 4 -5.68 4.55 -5.22
C ASN A 4 -7.11 5.13 -5.20
N VAL A 5 -7.63 5.52 -6.36
CA VAL A 5 -8.94 6.16 -6.52
C VAL A 5 -9.70 5.49 -7.67
N ILE A 6 -11.01 5.38 -7.53
CA ILE A 6 -11.94 4.96 -8.57
C ILE A 6 -12.91 6.10 -8.78
N LEU A 7 -12.93 6.67 -9.99
CA LEU A 7 -13.93 7.66 -10.38
C LEU A 7 -15.14 6.92 -10.97
N THR A 8 -16.32 7.11 -10.38
CA THR A 8 -17.56 6.47 -10.81
C THR A 8 -18.36 7.27 -11.83
N GLY A 9 -18.02 8.54 -12.00
CA GLY A 9 -18.56 9.46 -12.99
C GLY A 9 -17.76 10.76 -13.03
N ASP A 10 -18.37 11.81 -13.56
CA ASP A 10 -17.82 13.16 -13.49
C ASP A 10 -17.80 13.63 -12.02
N PHE A 11 -16.70 14.25 -11.61
CA PHE A 11 -16.54 14.75 -10.25
C PHE A 11 -17.03 16.20 -10.15
N GLU A 12 -18.17 16.40 -9.50
CA GLU A 12 -18.76 17.73 -9.28
C GLU A 12 -18.07 18.48 -8.13
N GLY A 13 -16.81 18.85 -8.33
CA GLY A 13 -16.04 19.57 -7.32
C GLY A 13 -14.67 20.06 -7.79
N LEU A 14 -13.96 20.72 -6.88
CA LEU A 14 -12.58 21.16 -7.12
C LEU A 14 -11.62 20.01 -6.84
N VAL A 15 -10.83 19.63 -7.85
CA VAL A 15 -9.73 18.69 -7.69
C VAL A 15 -8.42 19.44 -7.47
N LEU A 16 -7.85 19.33 -6.27
CA LEU A 16 -6.52 19.85 -5.96
C LEU A 16 -5.45 18.79 -6.26
N HIS A 17 -4.69 18.99 -7.34
CA HIS A 17 -3.53 18.14 -7.62
C HIS A 17 -2.31 18.63 -6.84
N VAL A 18 -2.05 17.98 -5.70
CA VAL A 18 -0.93 18.30 -4.80
C VAL A 18 0.41 18.04 -5.50
N ARG A 19 1.20 19.12 -5.70
CA ARG A 19 2.52 19.10 -6.35
C ARG A 19 3.60 19.84 -5.55
N ILE A 20 3.45 19.89 -4.22
CA ILE A 20 4.43 20.53 -3.32
C ILE A 20 5.75 19.75 -3.41
N PRO A 21 6.83 20.34 -3.96
CA PRO A 21 8.10 19.65 -4.16
C PRO A 21 9.01 19.82 -2.94
N GLY A 22 10.19 19.20 -3.00
CA GLY A 22 11.27 19.37 -2.05
C GLY A 22 11.66 18.04 -1.42
N ARG A 23 12.97 17.78 -1.35
CA ARG A 23 13.58 16.65 -0.64
C ARG A 23 14.80 17.21 0.09
N GLU A 24 14.85 17.03 1.40
CA GLU A 24 15.90 17.61 2.24
C GLU A 24 16.33 16.66 3.35
N LEU A 25 17.61 16.68 3.69
CA LEU A 25 18.12 16.14 4.95
C LEU A 25 17.99 17.26 5.98
N LEU A 26 17.10 17.09 6.95
CA LEU A 26 16.87 18.05 8.02
C LEU A 26 17.95 18.00 9.08
N ALA A 27 18.35 16.78 9.45
CA ALA A 27 19.33 16.54 10.49
C ALA A 27 20.03 15.21 10.28
N GLU A 28 21.29 15.16 10.70
CA GLU A 28 22.03 13.93 10.89
C GLU A 28 22.25 13.73 12.39
N GLU A 29 21.46 12.85 12.99
CA GLU A 29 21.59 12.49 14.40
C GLU A 29 22.62 11.37 14.57
N SER A 30 22.97 11.04 15.83
CA SER A 30 23.93 9.97 16.11
C SER A 30 23.49 8.60 15.58
N ASP A 31 22.19 8.33 15.60
CA ASP A 31 21.59 7.02 15.30
C ASP A 31 20.68 7.02 14.06
N ALA A 32 20.39 8.19 13.47
CA ALA A 32 19.46 8.30 12.34
C ALA A 32 19.75 9.49 11.40
N TRP A 33 19.23 9.39 10.17
CA TRP A 33 19.07 10.51 9.25
C TRP A 33 17.61 10.96 9.27
N ILE A 34 17.38 12.26 9.45
CA ILE A 34 16.05 12.87 9.41
C ILE A 34 15.85 13.50 8.05
N VAL A 35 14.95 12.93 7.25
CA VAL A 35 14.71 13.39 5.88
C VAL A 35 13.27 13.84 5.72
N ARG A 36 13.05 14.94 5.02
CA ARG A 36 11.72 15.45 4.69
C ARG A 36 11.51 15.45 3.19
N ALA A 37 10.28 15.17 2.78
CA ALA A 37 9.83 15.37 1.42
C ALA A 37 8.48 16.10 1.35
N GLY A 38 8.34 16.98 0.37
CA GLY A 38 7.09 17.65 0.03
C GLY A 38 6.03 16.64 -0.42
N ALA A 39 4.76 16.92 -0.14
CA ALA A 39 3.66 16.00 -0.35
C ALA A 39 3.42 15.61 -1.82
N GLY A 40 3.91 16.42 -2.76
CA GLY A 40 3.85 16.19 -4.20
C GLY A 40 4.99 15.37 -4.78
N GLU A 41 6.04 15.08 -4.00
CA GLU A 41 7.16 14.23 -4.45
C GLU A 41 6.66 12.84 -4.81
N ASN A 42 7.17 12.29 -5.91
CA ASN A 42 6.91 10.90 -6.28
C ASN A 42 7.51 9.97 -5.22
N TRP A 43 6.71 9.02 -4.72
CA TRP A 43 7.17 8.13 -3.66
C TRP A 43 8.40 7.31 -4.04
N HIS A 44 8.39 6.68 -5.22
CA HIS A 44 9.50 5.83 -5.63
C HIS A 44 10.78 6.64 -5.87
N ASP A 45 10.66 7.83 -6.47
CA ASP A 45 11.80 8.72 -6.67
C ASP A 45 12.37 9.25 -5.35
N PHE A 46 11.52 9.43 -4.33
CA PHE A 46 11.96 9.73 -2.98
C PHE A 46 12.75 8.56 -2.35
N VAL A 47 12.24 7.33 -2.43
CA VAL A 47 12.97 6.13 -1.96
C VAL A 47 14.32 5.99 -2.67
N ARG A 48 14.36 6.19 -3.99
CA ARG A 48 15.63 6.14 -4.75
C ARG A 48 16.60 7.21 -4.30
N TRP A 49 16.11 8.42 -4.07
CA TRP A 49 16.93 9.53 -3.59
C TRP A 49 17.55 9.25 -2.22
N THR A 50 16.82 8.67 -1.26
CA THR A 50 17.41 8.31 0.04
C THR A 50 18.50 7.25 -0.12
N LEU A 51 18.29 6.24 -0.97
CA LEU A 51 19.28 5.20 -1.24
C LEU A 51 20.51 5.69 -2.04
N GLU A 52 20.36 6.69 -2.89
CA GLU A 52 21.45 7.37 -3.60
C GLU A 52 22.35 8.17 -2.66
N HIS A 53 21.79 8.72 -1.58
CA HIS A 53 22.54 9.43 -0.53
C HIS A 53 23.06 8.52 0.60
N GLY A 54 22.80 7.21 0.52
CA GLY A 54 23.25 6.26 1.54
C GLY A 54 22.43 6.28 2.84
N TRP A 55 21.16 6.68 2.77
CA TRP A 55 20.21 6.68 3.89
C TRP A 55 19.19 5.53 3.71
N PRO A 56 19.56 4.29 4.06
CA PRO A 56 18.67 3.15 3.93
C PRO A 56 17.53 3.20 4.96
N GLY A 57 16.46 2.45 4.68
CA GLY A 57 15.31 2.32 5.58
C GLY A 57 13.97 2.26 4.87
N LEU A 58 13.89 2.59 3.57
CA LEU A 58 12.65 2.62 2.77
C LEU A 58 12.64 1.64 1.59
N GLU A 59 13.71 0.85 1.41
CA GLU A 59 13.93 -0.03 0.26
C GLU A 59 12.81 -1.05 0.03
N ASN A 60 12.18 -1.56 1.09
CA ASN A 60 11.04 -2.48 1.01
C ASN A 60 9.80 -1.85 0.34
N LEU A 61 9.72 -0.52 0.35
CA LEU A 61 8.62 0.27 -0.19
C LEU A 61 8.90 0.77 -1.62
N SER A 62 9.93 0.23 -2.27
CA SER A 62 10.30 0.58 -3.65
C SER A 62 9.18 0.26 -4.64
N LEU A 63 9.04 1.11 -5.67
CA LEU A 63 8.07 0.97 -6.76
C LEU A 63 6.60 0.97 -6.31
N ILE A 64 6.30 1.50 -5.12
CA ILE A 64 4.93 1.88 -4.74
C ILE A 64 4.57 3.16 -5.53
N PRO A 65 3.46 3.19 -6.28
CA PRO A 65 3.02 4.39 -6.98
C PRO A 65 2.41 5.40 -6.03
N GLY A 66 2.32 6.66 -6.47
CA GLY A 66 1.72 7.75 -5.72
C GLY A 66 2.74 8.76 -5.24
N THR A 67 2.34 9.58 -4.27
CA THR A 67 3.15 10.67 -3.74
C THR A 67 3.46 10.47 -2.27
N VAL A 68 4.51 11.15 -1.80
CA VAL A 68 4.88 11.18 -0.38
C VAL A 68 3.70 11.62 0.49
N GLY A 69 2.92 12.62 0.09
CA GLY A 69 1.78 13.11 0.86
C GLY A 69 0.61 12.11 0.97
N ALA A 70 0.49 11.18 0.02
CA ALA A 70 -0.53 10.14 0.06
C ALA A 70 -0.09 8.92 0.90
N ALA A 71 1.22 8.77 1.15
CA ALA A 71 1.76 7.63 1.88
C ALA A 71 1.18 7.47 3.30
N PRO A 72 1.01 8.54 4.11
CA PRO A 72 0.41 8.46 5.45
C PRO A 72 -1.06 8.11 5.47
N ILE A 73 -1.82 8.51 4.45
CA ILE A 73 -3.27 8.34 4.43
C ILE A 73 -3.65 6.87 4.66
N GLN A 74 -2.95 5.95 4.00
CA GLN A 74 -3.20 4.52 4.14
C GLN A 74 -2.04 3.75 4.77
N ASN A 75 -1.08 4.43 5.42
CA ASN A 75 0.13 3.79 5.95
C ASN A 75 0.71 2.75 4.96
N ILE A 76 1.19 3.22 3.80
CA ILE A 76 1.65 2.32 2.74
C ILE A 76 2.64 1.29 3.28
N GLY A 77 2.52 0.05 2.81
CA GLY A 77 3.38 -1.02 3.29
C GLY A 77 3.54 -2.12 2.27
N ALA A 78 4.74 -2.67 2.20
CA ALA A 78 5.08 -3.77 1.31
C ALA A 78 6.28 -4.55 1.88
N TYR A 79 6.31 -5.85 1.58
CA TYR A 79 7.46 -6.71 1.90
C TYR A 79 7.93 -6.65 3.36
N GLY A 80 6.99 -6.61 4.30
CA GLY A 80 7.30 -6.67 5.74
C GLY A 80 7.64 -5.35 6.40
N LEU A 81 7.58 -4.23 5.66
CA LEU A 81 7.74 -2.88 6.19
C LEU A 81 6.47 -2.06 5.93
N GLU A 82 6.05 -1.29 6.93
CA GLU A 82 5.08 -0.21 6.80
C GLU A 82 5.78 1.15 6.96
N MET A 83 5.27 2.17 6.28
CA MET A 83 5.85 3.50 6.29
C MET A 83 5.88 4.12 7.69
N ALA A 84 4.87 3.84 8.52
CA ALA A 84 4.81 4.26 9.92
C ALA A 84 6.06 3.86 10.72
N GLU A 85 6.71 2.74 10.38
CA GLU A 85 7.93 2.27 11.06
C GLU A 85 9.17 3.15 10.80
N ARG A 86 9.08 4.07 9.83
CA ARG A 86 10.11 5.08 9.52
C ARG A 86 9.58 6.50 9.63
N PHE A 87 8.35 6.67 10.08
CA PHE A 87 7.69 7.95 10.19
C PHE A 87 8.15 8.69 11.45
N GLN A 88 8.37 10.00 11.33
CA GLN A 88 8.61 10.87 12.49
C GLN A 88 7.44 11.83 12.72
N GLN A 89 7.10 12.61 11.69
CA GLN A 89 6.01 13.58 11.73
C GLN A 89 5.57 13.97 10.32
N LEU A 90 4.41 14.61 10.22
CA LEU A 90 3.99 15.32 9.01
C LEU A 90 3.43 16.69 9.35
N GLU A 91 3.39 17.56 8.36
CA GLU A 91 2.68 18.83 8.44
C GLU A 91 1.49 18.78 7.47
N ALA A 92 0.37 19.35 7.90
CA ALA A 92 -0.83 19.44 7.10
C ALA A 92 -1.53 20.78 7.32
N VAL A 93 -2.22 21.26 6.29
CA VAL A 93 -3.16 22.39 6.39
C VAL A 93 -4.54 21.84 6.72
N ASP A 94 -5.14 22.32 7.79
CA ASP A 94 -6.56 22.10 8.08
C ASP A 94 -7.40 22.90 7.07
N LEU A 95 -8.13 22.22 6.21
CA LEU A 95 -8.90 22.85 5.14
C LEU A 95 -10.11 23.64 5.66
N GLU A 96 -10.54 23.40 6.90
CA GLU A 96 -11.64 24.15 7.52
C GLU A 96 -11.16 25.52 8.05
N THR A 97 -9.93 25.58 8.57
CA THR A 97 -9.42 26.76 9.29
C THR A 97 -8.28 27.50 8.57
N GLY A 98 -7.63 26.83 7.61
CA GLY A 98 -6.42 27.31 6.96
C GLY A 98 -5.16 27.23 7.83
N ALA A 99 -5.25 26.70 9.05
CA ALA A 99 -4.12 26.59 9.96
C ALA A 99 -3.20 25.40 9.60
N THR A 100 -1.90 25.57 9.81
CA THR A 100 -0.94 24.47 9.70
C THR A 100 -0.86 23.72 11.04
N THR A 101 -0.96 22.39 10.96
CA THR A 101 -0.89 21.47 12.10
C THR A 101 0.18 20.43 11.85
N THR A 102 0.98 20.12 12.87
CA THR A 102 1.95 19.03 12.86
C THR A 102 1.34 17.81 13.53
N PHE A 103 1.48 16.64 12.89
CA PHE A 103 1.05 15.36 13.43
C PHE A 103 2.27 14.49 13.69
N ASP A 104 2.41 14.03 14.93
CA ASP A 104 3.36 12.98 15.30
C ASP A 104 2.76 11.59 15.03
N HIS A 105 3.53 10.54 15.37
CA HIS A 105 3.13 9.16 15.15
C HIS A 105 1.83 8.81 15.91
N ALA A 106 1.67 9.30 17.14
CA ALA A 106 0.49 9.00 17.97
C ALA A 106 -0.76 9.67 17.41
N ALA A 107 -0.65 10.93 16.97
CA ALA A 107 -1.73 11.70 16.38
C ALA A 107 -2.22 11.11 15.05
N CYS A 108 -1.32 10.52 14.25
CA CYS A 108 -1.67 9.90 12.98
C CYS A 108 -2.50 8.61 13.12
N ARG A 109 -2.45 7.94 14.29
CA ARG A 109 -3.18 6.69 14.59
C ARG A 109 -3.06 5.64 13.48
N PHE A 110 -1.83 5.40 13.01
CA PHE A 110 -1.59 4.44 11.93
C PHE A 110 -2.06 3.03 12.29
N GLY A 111 -2.60 2.34 11.30
CA GLY A 111 -2.95 0.92 11.35
C GLY A 111 -2.71 0.25 10.00
N TYR A 112 -3.06 -1.03 9.89
CA TYR A 112 -2.94 -1.76 8.63
C TYR A 112 -3.84 -1.14 7.56
N ARG A 113 -3.23 -0.53 6.54
CA ARG A 113 -3.93 0.19 5.46
C ARG A 113 -4.81 1.36 5.93
N ASP A 114 -4.42 1.98 7.05
CA ASP A 114 -5.29 2.91 7.76
C ASP A 114 -4.54 4.02 8.53
N SER A 115 -5.26 5.11 8.79
CA SER A 115 -4.82 6.25 9.59
C SER A 115 -6.02 7.11 10.00
N VAL A 116 -5.80 8.10 10.87
CA VAL A 116 -6.80 9.13 11.19
C VAL A 116 -7.32 9.85 9.93
N PHE A 117 -6.48 10.01 8.90
CA PHE A 117 -6.81 10.68 7.64
C PHE A 117 -7.74 9.86 6.72
N LYS A 118 -7.96 8.57 7.02
CA LYS A 118 -8.98 7.73 6.37
C LYS A 118 -10.26 7.58 7.18
N ARG A 119 -10.25 8.02 8.43
CA ARG A 119 -11.33 7.83 9.39
C ARG A 119 -11.87 9.19 9.84
N GLU A 120 -11.61 9.58 11.08
CA GLU A 120 -12.22 10.73 11.74
C GLU A 120 -11.82 12.06 11.08
N ALA A 121 -10.67 12.10 10.40
CA ALA A 121 -10.15 13.29 9.74
C ALA A 121 -10.17 13.20 8.21
N ALA A 122 -10.96 12.27 7.65
CA ALA A 122 -11.10 12.09 6.21
C ALA A 122 -11.57 13.40 5.54
N GLY A 123 -10.82 13.84 4.52
CA GLY A 123 -11.13 15.05 3.75
C GLY A 123 -10.84 16.39 4.45
N ARG A 124 -10.45 16.39 5.73
CA ARG A 124 -10.19 17.63 6.48
C ARG A 124 -8.79 18.21 6.27
N TYR A 125 -7.77 17.36 6.19
CA TYR A 125 -6.38 17.82 6.18
C TYR A 125 -5.71 17.59 4.83
N LEU A 126 -5.01 18.63 4.36
CA LEU A 126 -4.11 18.56 3.21
C LEU A 126 -2.67 18.40 3.72
N ILE A 127 -2.11 17.19 3.62
CA ILE A 127 -0.71 16.93 3.97
C ILE A 127 0.20 17.72 3.03
N THR A 128 1.14 18.50 3.58
CA THR A 128 2.06 19.36 2.83
C THR A 128 3.47 18.80 2.75
N ASN A 129 3.94 18.13 3.79
CA ASN A 129 5.22 17.42 3.82
C ASN A 129 5.20 16.27 4.85
N VAL A 130 6.11 15.32 4.66
CA VAL A 130 6.30 14.18 5.57
C VAL A 130 7.77 14.05 5.92
N THR A 131 8.04 13.85 7.20
CA THR A 131 9.39 13.65 7.76
C THR A 131 9.56 12.20 8.20
N PHE A 132 10.67 11.60 7.79
CA PHE A 132 11.06 10.24 8.09
C PHE A 132 12.33 10.20 8.93
N ARG A 133 12.38 9.24 9.86
CA ARG A 133 13.57 8.87 10.64
C ARG A 133 14.14 7.57 10.08
N LEU A 134 15.29 7.66 9.42
CA LEU A 134 15.96 6.52 8.78
C LEU A 134 17.15 6.05 9.65
N PRO A 135 17.20 4.78 10.09
CA PRO A 135 18.18 4.33 11.07
C PRO A 135 19.60 4.15 10.49
N LYS A 136 20.61 4.70 11.16
CA LYS A 136 22.05 4.49 10.84
C LYS A 136 22.50 3.07 11.11
N HIS A 137 22.00 2.46 12.18
CA HIS A 137 22.17 1.04 12.47
C HIS A 137 21.18 0.21 11.66
N TRP A 138 21.31 0.29 10.34
CA TRP A 138 20.42 -0.37 9.41
C TRP A 138 20.49 -1.90 9.54
N GLN A 139 19.31 -2.53 9.46
CA GLN A 139 19.15 -3.97 9.41
C GLN A 139 18.21 -4.33 8.25
N PRO A 140 18.54 -5.36 7.46
CA PRO A 140 17.72 -5.75 6.32
C PRO A 140 16.37 -6.33 6.77
N GLU A 141 15.27 -5.75 6.28
CA GLU A 141 13.92 -6.29 6.51
C GLU A 141 13.61 -7.35 5.44
N ILE A 142 13.80 -8.62 5.80
CA ILE A 142 13.64 -9.77 4.90
C ILE A 142 12.63 -10.81 5.42
N ARG A 143 11.79 -10.46 6.40
CA ARG A 143 10.84 -11.42 6.99
C ARG A 143 9.73 -11.84 6.01
N TYR A 144 9.49 -11.06 4.96
CA TYR A 144 8.53 -11.41 3.93
C TYR A 144 9.05 -12.58 3.08
N ALA A 145 8.41 -13.74 3.19
CA ALA A 145 8.90 -15.01 2.64
C ALA A 145 9.27 -14.95 1.14
N GLU A 146 8.51 -14.22 0.32
CA GLU A 146 8.83 -14.10 -1.10
C GLU A 146 10.11 -13.28 -1.34
N LEU A 147 10.33 -12.22 -0.56
CA LEU A 147 11.55 -11.42 -0.66
C LEU A 147 12.76 -12.23 -0.20
N ALA A 148 12.64 -12.94 0.92
CA ALA A 148 13.69 -13.85 1.40
C ALA A 148 14.11 -14.87 0.32
N ARG A 149 13.12 -15.50 -0.32
CA ARG A 149 13.35 -16.47 -1.39
C ARG A 149 14.02 -15.85 -2.62
N GLU A 150 13.61 -14.64 -3.04
CA GLU A 150 14.24 -13.94 -4.16
C GLU A 150 15.72 -13.64 -3.87
N LEU A 151 16.04 -13.20 -2.64
CA LEU A 151 17.40 -12.89 -2.23
C LEU A 151 18.27 -14.14 -2.11
N GLU A 152 17.71 -15.24 -1.60
CA GLU A 152 18.38 -16.54 -1.54
C GLU A 152 18.71 -17.07 -2.94
N GLN A 153 17.77 -17.00 -3.88
CA GLN A 153 17.99 -17.38 -5.28
C GLN A 153 19.09 -16.56 -5.96
N ARG A 154 19.23 -15.29 -5.57
CA ARG A 154 20.32 -14.40 -6.01
C ARG A 154 21.62 -14.59 -5.24
N ARG A 155 21.68 -15.55 -4.30
CA ARG A 155 22.84 -15.84 -3.43
C ARG A 155 23.30 -14.62 -2.62
N MET A 156 22.34 -13.81 -2.16
CA MET A 156 22.60 -12.61 -1.35
C MET A 156 22.39 -12.92 0.13
N ALA A 157 23.42 -13.44 0.79
CA ALA A 157 23.35 -13.77 2.23
C ALA A 157 23.25 -12.50 3.12
N ASN A 158 23.97 -11.44 2.76
CA ASN A 158 23.96 -10.14 3.44
C ASN A 158 23.65 -9.05 2.42
N PRO A 159 22.38 -8.89 2.01
CA PRO A 159 22.01 -7.93 0.99
C PRO A 159 22.22 -6.51 1.51
N THR A 160 22.59 -5.59 0.61
CA THR A 160 22.52 -4.14 0.84
C THR A 160 21.09 -3.62 0.64
N ALA A 161 20.77 -2.46 1.18
CA ALA A 161 19.45 -1.83 0.97
C ALA A 161 19.12 -1.64 -0.52
N ARG A 162 20.12 -1.33 -1.36
CA ARG A 162 19.95 -1.24 -2.82
C ARG A 162 19.57 -2.59 -3.44
N GLN A 163 20.24 -3.67 -3.02
CA GLN A 163 19.91 -5.02 -3.49
C GLN A 163 18.50 -5.46 -3.06
N ILE A 164 18.05 -5.08 -1.86
CA ILE A 164 16.66 -5.29 -1.43
C ILE A 164 15.69 -4.50 -2.31
N SER A 165 15.98 -3.21 -2.57
CA SER A 165 15.18 -2.37 -3.48
C SER A 165 15.05 -3.00 -4.87
N ASP A 166 16.17 -3.46 -5.45
CA ASP A 166 16.19 -4.12 -6.77
C ASP A 166 15.41 -5.45 -6.77
N ALA A 167 15.51 -6.24 -5.71
CA ALA A 167 14.74 -7.48 -5.54
C ALA A 167 13.24 -7.19 -5.46
N VAL A 168 12.84 -6.19 -4.65
CA VAL A 168 11.45 -5.73 -4.53
C VAL A 168 10.92 -5.26 -5.87
N MET A 169 11.65 -4.39 -6.58
CA MET A 169 11.27 -3.90 -7.90
C MET A 169 11.07 -5.04 -8.90
N ALA A 170 11.95 -6.05 -8.90
CA ALA A 170 11.84 -7.22 -9.76
C ALA A 170 10.60 -8.07 -9.43
N ILE A 171 10.34 -8.35 -8.15
CA ILE A 171 9.14 -9.10 -7.74
C ILE A 171 7.88 -8.35 -8.16
N ARG A 172 7.81 -7.04 -7.86
CA ARG A 172 6.66 -6.19 -8.20
C ARG A 172 6.41 -6.16 -9.70
N SER A 173 7.44 -5.95 -10.50
CA SER A 173 7.32 -5.86 -11.96
C SER A 173 6.85 -7.16 -12.62
N ARG A 174 7.14 -8.31 -12.01
CA ARG A 174 6.62 -9.60 -12.50
C ARG A 174 5.14 -9.81 -12.19
N LYS A 175 4.66 -9.28 -11.06
CA LYS A 175 3.32 -9.54 -10.52
C LYS A 175 2.28 -8.47 -10.77
N LEU A 176 2.72 -7.21 -10.81
CA LEU A 176 1.85 -6.05 -10.88
C LEU A 176 1.90 -5.47 -12.29
N PRO A 177 0.75 -5.16 -12.90
CA PRO A 177 0.73 -4.50 -14.19
C PRO A 177 1.15 -3.04 -14.03
N ASN A 178 1.98 -2.54 -14.95
CA ASN A 178 2.31 -1.13 -14.99
C ASN A 178 1.02 -0.32 -15.26
N PRO A 179 0.57 0.57 -14.34
CA PRO A 179 -0.66 1.33 -14.51
C PRO A 179 -0.68 2.21 -15.76
N VAL A 180 0.49 2.62 -16.28
CA VAL A 180 0.60 3.39 -17.53
C VAL A 180 0.24 2.55 -18.75
N CYS A 181 0.55 1.24 -18.72
CA CYS A 181 0.26 0.33 -19.81
C CYS A 181 -1.12 -0.33 -19.68
N LEU A 182 -1.54 -0.59 -18.44
CA LEU A 182 -2.77 -1.30 -18.13
C LEU A 182 -3.37 -0.71 -16.86
N GLY A 183 -4.41 0.12 -17.03
CA GLY A 183 -4.99 0.91 -15.94
C GLY A 183 -5.44 0.05 -14.77
N ASN A 184 -4.93 0.35 -13.58
CA ASN A 184 -5.26 -0.33 -12.33
C ASN A 184 -4.94 0.57 -11.13
N ALA A 185 -5.54 0.26 -9.97
CA ALA A 185 -5.30 0.94 -8.70
C ALA A 185 -4.52 0.06 -7.70
N GLY A 186 -3.66 -0.85 -8.21
CA GLY A 186 -2.93 -1.81 -7.38
C GLY A 186 -3.84 -2.89 -6.79
N SER A 187 -3.53 -3.34 -5.56
CA SER A 187 -4.39 -4.27 -4.83
C SER A 187 -5.73 -3.60 -4.54
N PHE A 188 -6.81 -4.22 -5.00
CA PHE A 188 -8.14 -3.64 -4.97
C PHE A 188 -8.86 -3.89 -3.64
N PHE A 189 -8.46 -4.93 -2.92
CA PHE A 189 -9.03 -5.30 -1.63
C PHE A 189 -7.95 -5.33 -0.55
N LYS A 190 -8.31 -4.92 0.66
CA LYS A 190 -7.51 -5.18 1.86
C LYS A 190 -7.48 -6.68 2.16
N ASN A 191 -6.41 -7.14 2.80
CA ASN A 191 -6.42 -8.47 3.40
C ASN A 191 -7.36 -8.48 4.61
N PRO A 192 -8.38 -9.35 4.64
CA PRO A 192 -9.33 -9.39 5.75
C PRO A 192 -8.64 -9.91 7.01
N VAL A 193 -9.02 -9.34 8.15
CA VAL A 193 -8.60 -9.78 9.47
C VAL A 193 -9.81 -10.43 10.14
N VAL A 194 -9.65 -11.66 10.60
CA VAL A 194 -10.73 -12.46 11.20
C VAL A 194 -10.36 -12.89 12.61
N ASP A 195 -11.37 -13.15 13.43
CA ASP A 195 -11.16 -13.72 14.77
C ASP A 195 -10.67 -15.17 14.71
N THR A 196 -10.23 -15.68 15.87
CA THR A 196 -9.66 -17.02 16.02
C THR A 196 -10.68 -18.12 15.69
N THR A 197 -11.95 -17.92 16.02
CA THR A 197 -13.03 -18.89 15.75
C THR A 197 -13.29 -19.04 14.25
N THR A 198 -13.41 -17.91 13.55
CA THR A 198 -13.58 -17.84 12.10
C THR A 198 -12.37 -18.45 11.40
N PHE A 199 -11.16 -18.12 11.85
CA PHE A 199 -9.94 -18.71 11.31
C PHE A 199 -9.89 -20.22 11.50
N ALA A 200 -10.18 -20.75 12.71
CA ALA A 200 -10.15 -22.19 12.96
C ALA A 200 -11.10 -22.98 12.03
N ARG A 201 -12.30 -22.45 11.80
CA ARG A 201 -13.27 -23.01 10.84
C ARG A 201 -12.71 -23.00 9.41
N LEU A 202 -12.10 -21.89 8.99
CA LEU A 202 -11.52 -21.74 7.66
C LEU A 202 -10.32 -22.67 7.46
N ALA A 203 -9.40 -22.73 8.42
CA ALA A 203 -8.20 -23.57 8.36
C ALA A 203 -8.54 -25.07 8.31
N ALA A 204 -9.60 -25.51 9.00
CA ALA A 204 -10.07 -26.88 8.92
C ALA A 204 -10.60 -27.25 7.53
N ARG A 205 -11.25 -26.30 6.84
CA ARG A 205 -11.81 -26.51 5.49
C ARG A 205 -10.78 -26.25 4.38
N PHE A 206 -9.81 -25.39 4.62
CA PHE A 206 -8.80 -24.93 3.67
C PHE A 206 -7.40 -24.94 4.33
N PRO A 207 -6.76 -26.11 4.48
CA PRO A 207 -5.48 -26.24 5.19
C PRO A 207 -4.34 -25.40 4.60
N GLU A 208 -4.41 -25.10 3.32
CA GLU A 208 -3.44 -24.30 2.57
C GLU A 208 -3.71 -22.78 2.58
N LEU A 209 -4.72 -22.31 3.32
CA LEU A 209 -5.06 -20.89 3.45
C LEU A 209 -3.88 -20.09 4.03
N PRO A 210 -3.28 -19.16 3.24
CA PRO A 210 -2.21 -18.32 3.75
C PRO A 210 -2.75 -17.34 4.79
N HIS A 211 -2.08 -17.29 5.93
CA HIS A 211 -2.50 -16.50 7.07
C HIS A 211 -1.30 -15.93 7.84
N TYR A 212 -1.53 -14.80 8.50
CA TYR A 212 -0.51 -14.06 9.24
C TYR A 212 -1.07 -13.71 10.62
N PRO A 213 -0.52 -14.29 11.71
CA PRO A 213 -0.93 -13.96 13.06
C PRO A 213 -0.71 -12.48 13.36
N GLN A 214 -1.68 -11.84 14.01
CA GLN A 214 -1.57 -10.46 14.51
C GLN A 214 -1.32 -10.47 16.03
N ALA A 215 -0.82 -9.36 16.57
CA ALA A 215 -0.43 -9.27 17.98
C ALA A 215 -1.61 -9.39 18.95
N ASP A 216 -2.81 -9.03 18.52
CA ASP A 216 -4.07 -9.12 19.29
C ASP A 216 -4.72 -10.52 19.21
N GLY A 217 -4.04 -11.49 18.56
CA GLY A 217 -4.53 -12.85 18.38
C GLY A 217 -5.46 -13.03 17.17
N THR A 218 -5.82 -11.96 16.46
CA THR A 218 -6.57 -12.08 15.20
C THR A 218 -5.69 -12.64 14.08
N MET A 219 -6.33 -13.08 13.01
CA MET A 219 -5.65 -13.68 11.87
C MET A 219 -5.90 -12.89 10.59
N LYS A 220 -4.83 -12.39 9.96
CA LYS A 220 -4.92 -11.74 8.66
C LYS A 220 -4.81 -12.76 7.54
N LEU A 221 -5.78 -12.82 6.66
CA LEU A 221 -5.84 -13.79 5.55
C LEU A 221 -5.36 -13.16 4.24
N ALA A 222 -4.82 -13.95 3.33
CA ALA A 222 -4.45 -13.46 2.00
C ALA A 222 -5.68 -13.32 1.08
N ALA A 223 -6.17 -12.10 0.87
CA ALA A 223 -7.33 -11.83 0.00
C ALA A 223 -7.13 -12.34 -1.44
N GLY A 224 -5.92 -12.20 -2.00
CA GLY A 224 -5.61 -12.73 -3.33
C GLY A 224 -5.79 -14.23 -3.45
N TRP A 225 -5.51 -14.98 -2.38
CA TRP A 225 -5.73 -16.42 -2.34
C TRP A 225 -7.23 -16.75 -2.30
N LEU A 226 -8.02 -16.02 -1.51
CA LEU A 226 -9.49 -16.18 -1.46
C LEU A 226 -10.12 -15.93 -2.84
N ILE A 227 -9.72 -14.83 -3.50
CA ILE A 227 -10.21 -14.45 -4.84
C ILE A 227 -9.81 -15.50 -5.89
N GLU A 228 -8.57 -15.98 -5.84
CA GLU A 228 -8.07 -17.03 -6.74
C GLU A 228 -8.83 -18.35 -6.56
N ARG A 229 -9.12 -18.75 -5.30
CA ARG A 229 -9.93 -19.94 -5.00
C ARG A 229 -11.37 -19.84 -5.48
N CYS A 230 -11.94 -18.64 -5.54
CA CYS A 230 -13.23 -18.38 -6.17
C CYS A 230 -13.17 -18.35 -7.71
N GLY A 231 -12.01 -18.59 -8.32
CA GLY A 231 -11.86 -18.70 -9.77
C GLY A 231 -11.85 -17.35 -10.51
N TRP A 232 -11.57 -16.25 -9.83
CA TRP A 232 -11.58 -14.92 -10.44
C TRP A 232 -10.27 -14.55 -11.12
N LYS A 233 -9.14 -15.19 -10.80
CA LYS A 233 -7.85 -14.87 -11.40
C LYS A 233 -7.86 -15.10 -12.92
N GLY A 234 -7.60 -14.04 -13.68
CA GLY A 234 -7.67 -14.05 -15.15
C GLY A 234 -9.09 -13.95 -15.72
N ARG A 235 -10.13 -13.83 -14.88
CA ARG A 235 -11.53 -13.77 -15.30
C ARG A 235 -11.95 -12.34 -15.64
N ASP A 236 -12.76 -12.24 -16.69
CA ASP A 236 -13.35 -10.99 -17.18
C ASP A 236 -14.77 -10.80 -16.67
N LEU A 237 -15.15 -9.54 -16.45
CA LEU A 237 -16.54 -9.11 -16.34
C LEU A 237 -16.72 -7.79 -17.11
N GLY A 238 -17.20 -7.90 -18.35
CA GLY A 238 -17.22 -6.75 -19.27
C GLY A 238 -15.80 -6.26 -19.59
N PRO A 239 -15.52 -4.95 -19.54
CA PRO A 239 -14.21 -4.38 -19.89
C PRO A 239 -13.16 -4.49 -18.76
N VAL A 240 -13.51 -5.07 -17.61
CA VAL A 240 -12.61 -5.19 -16.45
C VAL A 240 -12.24 -6.65 -16.23
N ARG A 241 -11.00 -6.89 -15.81
CA ARG A 241 -10.45 -8.22 -15.51
C ARG A 241 -9.84 -8.25 -14.11
N ALA A 242 -9.95 -9.36 -13.40
CA ALA A 242 -9.06 -9.67 -12.29
C ALA A 242 -7.75 -10.25 -12.85
N TYR A 243 -6.63 -9.58 -12.63
CA TYR A 243 -5.38 -9.77 -13.38
C TYR A 243 -4.81 -11.19 -13.24
N GLU A 244 -4.38 -11.77 -14.36
CA GLU A 244 -3.95 -13.16 -14.42
C GLU A 244 -2.70 -13.47 -13.59
N LYS A 245 -1.85 -12.48 -13.30
CA LYS A 245 -0.65 -12.66 -12.46
C LYS A 245 -0.87 -12.35 -10.98
N GLN A 246 -1.94 -11.62 -10.66
CA GLN A 246 -2.25 -11.21 -9.29
C GLN A 246 -3.76 -10.97 -9.14
N ALA A 247 -4.46 -11.90 -8.49
CA ALA A 247 -5.92 -11.89 -8.36
C ALA A 247 -6.47 -10.66 -7.61
N LEU A 248 -5.63 -10.01 -6.79
CA LEU A 248 -5.97 -8.79 -6.08
C LEU A 248 -6.05 -7.54 -6.97
N VAL A 249 -5.48 -7.58 -8.18
CA VAL A 249 -5.41 -6.40 -9.04
C VAL A 249 -6.54 -6.46 -10.06
N LEU A 250 -7.40 -5.44 -10.10
CA LEU A 250 -8.38 -5.27 -11.16
C LEU A 250 -7.80 -4.36 -12.25
N VAL A 251 -7.92 -4.78 -13.50
CA VAL A 251 -7.35 -4.09 -14.66
C VAL A 251 -8.43 -3.66 -15.64
N ASN A 252 -8.32 -2.42 -16.12
CA ASN A 252 -9.11 -1.88 -17.22
C ASN A 252 -8.52 -2.37 -18.55
N ARG A 253 -9.26 -3.19 -19.30
CA ARG A 253 -8.82 -3.71 -20.61
C ARG A 253 -9.04 -2.72 -21.77
N GLY A 254 -9.50 -1.51 -21.47
CA GLY A 254 -9.87 -0.45 -22.40
C GLY A 254 -11.37 -0.16 -22.31
N GLY A 255 -11.71 1.13 -22.22
CA GLY A 255 -13.10 1.60 -22.23
C GLY A 255 -13.93 1.32 -20.98
N ALA A 256 -13.36 0.77 -19.90
CA ALA A 256 -14.10 0.59 -18.65
C ALA A 256 -14.45 1.93 -17.99
N CYS A 257 -15.67 2.03 -17.47
CA CYS A 257 -16.09 3.09 -16.56
C CYS A 257 -15.99 2.61 -15.09
N GLY A 258 -16.12 3.52 -14.12
CA GLY A 258 -16.07 3.15 -12.70
C GLY A 258 -17.15 2.15 -12.29
N ALA A 259 -18.35 2.23 -12.88
CA ALA A 259 -19.42 1.26 -12.64
C ALA A 259 -19.04 -0.17 -13.07
N ASP A 260 -18.26 -0.33 -14.15
CA ASP A 260 -17.77 -1.65 -14.56
C ASP A 260 -16.79 -2.23 -13.54
N VAL A 261 -15.92 -1.37 -13.00
CA VAL A 261 -14.93 -1.75 -11.99
C VAL A 261 -15.64 -2.18 -10.71
N LEU A 262 -16.61 -1.40 -10.24
CA LEU A 262 -17.38 -1.71 -9.03
C LEU A 262 -18.24 -2.97 -9.20
N ARG A 263 -18.77 -3.22 -10.39
CA ARG A 263 -19.54 -4.44 -10.69
C ARG A 263 -18.67 -5.70 -10.60
N LEU A 264 -17.43 -5.66 -11.10
CA LEU A 264 -16.49 -6.77 -10.90
C LEU A 264 -16.11 -6.92 -9.43
N ALA A 265 -15.85 -5.80 -8.74
CA ALA A 265 -15.50 -5.83 -7.33
C ALA A 265 -16.61 -6.45 -6.47
N GLY A 266 -17.87 -6.04 -6.69
CA GLY A 266 -19.04 -6.59 -6.01
C GLY A 266 -19.21 -8.10 -6.26
N ALA A 267 -19.07 -8.55 -7.51
CA ALA A 267 -19.15 -9.97 -7.84
C ALA A 267 -18.06 -10.80 -7.13
N ILE A 268 -16.85 -10.24 -6.95
CA ILE A 268 -15.78 -10.86 -6.18
C ILE A 268 -16.12 -10.90 -4.69
N GLN A 269 -16.61 -9.80 -4.11
CA GLN A 269 -17.02 -9.73 -2.70
C GLN A 269 -18.11 -10.75 -2.39
N GLU A 270 -19.17 -10.82 -3.21
CA GLU A 270 -20.25 -11.79 -3.07
C GLU A 270 -19.74 -13.23 -3.14
N SER A 271 -18.84 -13.52 -4.08
CA SER A 271 -18.28 -14.86 -4.26
C SER A 271 -17.41 -15.30 -3.08
N VAL A 272 -16.58 -14.41 -2.56
CA VAL A 272 -15.72 -14.67 -1.39
C VAL A 272 -16.58 -14.79 -0.12
N GLN A 273 -17.57 -13.93 0.06
CA GLN A 273 -18.52 -14.03 1.17
C GLN A 273 -19.31 -15.34 1.14
N ALA A 274 -19.83 -15.75 -0.02
CA ALA A 274 -20.57 -17.01 -0.15
C ALA A 274 -19.69 -18.25 0.11
N THR A 275 -18.41 -18.20 -0.29
CA THR A 275 -17.50 -19.37 -0.20
C THR A 275 -16.88 -19.51 1.19
N PHE A 276 -16.43 -18.39 1.76
CA PHE A 276 -15.62 -18.34 2.99
C PHE A 276 -16.36 -17.72 4.18
N GLY A 277 -17.44 -16.95 3.94
CA GLY A 277 -18.06 -16.11 4.96
C GLY A 277 -17.10 -15.03 5.45
N VAL A 278 -16.32 -14.46 4.53
CA VAL A 278 -15.36 -13.38 4.79
C VAL A 278 -15.68 -12.21 3.89
N GLU A 279 -15.83 -11.03 4.48
CA GLU A 279 -16.06 -9.79 3.75
C GLU A 279 -14.73 -9.19 3.29
N LEU A 280 -14.67 -8.78 2.01
CA LEU A 280 -13.53 -8.05 1.47
C LEU A 280 -13.85 -6.56 1.45
N GLU A 281 -12.98 -5.75 2.04
CA GLU A 281 -13.06 -4.30 2.00
C GLU A 281 -12.21 -3.75 0.84
N LEU A 282 -12.70 -2.71 0.15
CA LEU A 282 -11.94 -2.02 -0.88
C LEU A 282 -10.72 -1.28 -0.28
N GLU A 283 -9.59 -1.32 -0.98
CA GLU A 283 -8.42 -0.49 -0.66
C GLU A 283 -8.47 0.90 -1.35
N PRO A 284 -8.89 1.00 -2.64
CA PRO A 284 -9.10 2.28 -3.31
C PRO A 284 -10.28 3.08 -2.75
N VAL A 285 -10.15 4.39 -2.79
CA VAL A 285 -11.26 5.32 -2.48
C VAL A 285 -12.19 5.40 -3.68
N VAL A 286 -13.48 5.19 -3.45
CA VAL A 286 -14.53 5.38 -4.47
C VAL A 286 -15.01 6.82 -4.40
N LEU A 287 -14.98 7.52 -5.54
CA LEU A 287 -15.43 8.89 -5.72
C LEU A 287 -16.54 8.98 -6.78
#